data_AF-A0A1V5G980-F1
#
_entry.id   AF-A0A1V5G980-F1
#
_cell.length_a   1.000
_cell.length_b   1.000
_cell.length_c   1.000
_cell.angle_alpha   90.00
_cell.angle_beta   90.00
_cell.angle_gamma   90.00
#
_symmetry.space_group_name_H-M   'P 1'
#
loop_
_entity.id
_entity.type
_entity.pdbx_description
1 polymer ?
#
loop_
_entity_poly.entity_id
_entity_poly.type
_entity_poly.pdbx_seq_one_letter_code
_entity_poly.pdbx_strand_id
1 'polypeptide(L)'
;MSDDTLRFSFSYARMRTLQWFGGIDEATALKVAPGFGNHILWHLGHIHAIAENVHEALGQPREHSDEWWQLFKYGAKPLETPPGAWPSAGEILQRLRDQGPRLEAAIAAADEQALAAPNPSPAPHRPDTVRGWIVHTIQHENLHLGMISSMRNMLKRLG
;
A
#
# COMPACT_ATOMS: atom_id res chain seq x y z
N MET A 1 11.13 15.86 -18.07
CA MET A 1 9.66 15.96 -18.29
C MET A 1 9.02 15.03 -17.28
N SER A 2 7.90 15.41 -16.65
CA SER A 2 7.20 14.50 -15.72
C SER A 2 6.74 13.25 -16.46
N ASP A 3 6.87 12.10 -15.83
CA ASP A 3 6.27 10.88 -16.36
C ASP A 3 4.77 10.86 -16.00
N ASP A 4 3.98 11.49 -16.85
CA ASP A 4 2.53 11.63 -16.65
C ASP A 4 1.81 10.28 -16.59
N THR A 5 2.34 9.25 -17.28
CA THR A 5 1.77 7.90 -17.26
C THR A 5 1.98 7.26 -15.90
N LEU A 6 3.19 7.37 -15.35
CA LEU A 6 3.53 6.82 -14.05
C LEU A 6 2.74 7.53 -12.93
N ARG A 7 2.69 8.86 -12.97
CA ARG A 7 1.93 9.68 -12.03
C ARG A 7 0.43 9.36 -12.06
N PHE A 8 -0.17 9.32 -13.26
CA PHE A 8 -1.58 8.97 -13.42
C PHE A 8 -1.86 7.56 -12.91
N SER A 9 -1.01 6.59 -13.25
CA SER A 9 -1.20 5.19 -12.87
C SER A 9 -1.19 5.00 -11.35
N PHE A 10 -0.27 5.67 -10.64
CA PHE A 10 -0.27 5.68 -9.18
C PHE A 10 -1.54 6.32 -8.61
N SER A 11 -1.87 7.53 -9.08
CA SER A 11 -3.04 8.29 -8.61
C SER A 11 -4.33 7.52 -8.80
N TYR A 12 -4.47 6.83 -9.93
CA TYR A 12 -5.62 5.98 -10.24
C TYR A 12 -5.71 4.78 -9.28
N ALA A 13 -4.60 4.07 -9.04
CA ALA A 13 -4.58 2.96 -8.08
C ALA A 13 -5.00 3.42 -6.67
N ARG A 14 -4.41 4.52 -6.19
CA ARG A 14 -4.73 5.09 -4.87
C ARG A 14 -6.17 5.56 -4.76
N MET A 15 -6.66 6.27 -5.77
CA MET A 15 -8.07 6.70 -5.85
C MET A 15 -9.01 5.51 -5.72
N ARG A 16 -8.72 4.40 -6.42
CA ARG A 16 -9.53 3.18 -6.37
C ARG A 16 -9.52 2.53 -5.00
N THR A 17 -8.36 2.44 -4.34
CA THR A 17 -8.24 1.95 -2.96
C THR A 17 -9.13 2.75 -2.03
N LEU A 18 -9.04 4.08 -2.07
CA LEU A 18 -9.82 4.97 -1.20
C LEU A 18 -11.31 4.97 -1.54
N GLN A 19 -11.69 4.95 -2.81
CA GLN A 19 -13.09 4.94 -3.24
C GLN A 19 -13.81 3.65 -2.79
N TRP A 20 -13.14 2.51 -2.90
CA TRP A 20 -13.76 1.22 -2.62
C TRP A 20 -13.75 0.86 -1.14
N PHE A 21 -12.73 1.30 -0.39
CA PHE A 21 -12.50 0.87 0.99
C PHE A 21 -12.48 2.02 2.01
N GLY A 22 -12.68 3.26 1.58
CA GLY A 22 -12.65 4.46 2.43
C GLY A 22 -13.73 4.56 3.51
N GLY A 23 -14.72 3.66 3.52
CA GLY A 23 -15.79 3.58 4.51
C GLY A 23 -16.01 2.17 5.06
N ILE A 24 -14.98 1.34 5.07
CA ILE A 24 -15.06 0.02 5.72
C ILE A 24 -15.18 0.19 7.24
N ASP A 25 -16.09 -0.54 7.87
CA ASP A 25 -16.22 -0.56 9.33
C ASP A 25 -15.13 -1.44 9.96
N GLU A 26 -14.77 -1.13 11.21
CA GLU A 26 -13.68 -1.80 11.94
C GLU A 26 -13.89 -3.32 12.06
N ALA A 27 -15.14 -3.74 12.33
CA ALA A 27 -15.46 -5.15 12.51
C ALA A 27 -15.29 -5.94 11.20
N THR A 28 -15.66 -5.36 10.06
CA THR A 28 -15.39 -5.96 8.75
C THR A 28 -13.90 -5.91 8.39
N ALA A 29 -13.19 -4.82 8.72
CA ALA A 29 -11.78 -4.65 8.40
C ALA A 29 -10.88 -5.70 9.08
N LEU A 30 -11.23 -6.12 10.30
CA LEU A 30 -10.51 -7.14 11.08
C LEU A 30 -10.96 -8.58 10.80
N LYS A 31 -12.02 -8.79 10.01
CA LYS A 31 -12.46 -10.14 9.63
C LYS A 31 -11.55 -10.76 8.57
N VAL A 32 -11.31 -12.05 8.75
CA VAL A 32 -10.55 -12.88 7.82
C VAL A 32 -11.57 -13.68 6.99
N ALA A 33 -11.56 -13.46 5.68
CA ALA A 33 -12.43 -14.23 4.78
C ALA A 33 -11.90 -15.68 4.65
N PRO A 34 -12.79 -16.68 4.48
CA PRO A 34 -12.37 -18.07 4.29
C PRO A 34 -11.33 -18.22 3.17
N GLY A 35 -10.24 -18.94 3.45
CA GLY A 35 -9.14 -19.15 2.51
C GLY A 35 -8.08 -18.04 2.48
N PHE A 36 -8.22 -16.96 3.26
CA PHE A 36 -7.23 -15.91 3.39
C PHE A 36 -6.48 -16.00 4.73
N GLY A 37 -5.20 -15.63 4.73
CA GLY A 37 -4.36 -15.58 5.95
C GLY A 37 -4.31 -14.21 6.64
N ASN A 38 -4.70 -13.15 5.92
CA ASN A 38 -4.66 -11.76 6.40
C ASN A 38 -6.07 -11.17 6.34
N HIS A 39 -6.38 -10.25 7.25
CA HIS A 39 -7.62 -9.46 7.22
C HIS A 39 -7.46 -8.19 6.35
N ILE A 40 -8.57 -7.53 6.03
CA ILE A 40 -8.58 -6.37 5.12
C ILE A 40 -7.71 -5.22 5.65
N LEU A 41 -7.76 -4.97 6.97
CA LEU A 41 -6.98 -3.91 7.62
C LEU A 41 -5.47 -4.08 7.38
N TRP A 42 -4.97 -5.32 7.40
CA TRP A 42 -3.57 -5.61 7.13
C TRP A 42 -3.20 -5.25 5.70
N HIS A 43 -4.04 -5.62 4.73
CA HIS A 43 -3.79 -5.30 3.33
C HIS A 43 -3.72 -3.78 3.09
N LEU A 44 -4.60 -2.99 3.71
CA LEU A 44 -4.58 -1.53 3.60
C LEU A 44 -3.32 -0.92 4.22
N GLY A 45 -2.92 -1.37 5.42
CA GLY A 45 -1.69 -0.88 6.05
C GLY A 45 -0.43 -1.36 5.32
N HIS A 46 -0.45 -2.53 4.71
CA HIS A 46 0.63 -3.05 3.88
C HIS A 46 0.81 -2.23 2.60
N ILE A 47 -0.28 -1.87 1.92
CA ILE A 47 -0.24 -0.93 0.78
C ILE A 47 0.47 0.37 1.19
N HIS A 48 0.07 0.95 2.33
CA HIS A 48 0.71 2.17 2.84
C HIS A 48 2.21 1.97 3.08
N ALA A 49 2.58 0.93 3.80
CA ALA A 49 3.97 0.64 4.17
C ALA A 49 4.87 0.41 2.95
N ILE A 50 4.38 -0.28 1.91
CA ILE A 50 5.15 -0.49 0.67
C ILE A 50 5.28 0.80 -0.12
N ALA A 51 4.22 1.61 -0.21
CA ALA A 51 4.28 2.89 -0.92
C ALA A 51 5.24 3.89 -0.25
N GLU A 52 5.38 3.87 1.08
CA GLU A 52 6.37 4.71 1.78
C GLU A 52 7.83 4.33 1.43
N ASN A 53 8.12 3.09 1.03
CA ASN A 53 9.45 2.73 0.52
C ASN A 53 9.77 3.38 -0.83
N VAL A 54 8.73 3.82 -1.58
CA VAL A 54 8.93 4.57 -2.82
C VAL A 54 9.33 6.01 -2.53
N HIS A 55 8.79 6.63 -1.47
CA HIS A 55 9.29 7.94 -1.01
C HIS A 55 10.79 7.89 -0.75
N GLU A 56 11.24 6.90 0.01
CA GLU A 56 12.67 6.72 0.29
C GLU A 56 13.50 6.52 -1.00
N ALA A 57 13.01 5.71 -1.94
CA ALA A 57 13.65 5.52 -3.25
C ALA A 57 13.73 6.80 -4.10
N LEU A 58 12.82 7.76 -3.87
CA LEU A 58 12.80 9.09 -4.48
C LEU A 58 13.52 10.15 -3.63
N GLY A 59 14.25 9.75 -2.59
CA GLY A 59 14.97 10.65 -1.68
C GLY A 59 14.06 11.49 -0.77
N GLN A 60 12.80 11.09 -0.61
CA GLN A 60 11.81 11.72 0.25
C GLN A 60 11.70 10.99 1.60
N PRO A 61 11.31 11.69 2.69
CA PRO A 61 11.14 11.05 3.97
C PRO A 61 9.96 10.07 3.97
N ARG A 62 10.22 8.89 4.57
CA ARG A 62 9.26 7.84 4.87
C ARG A 62 8.43 8.22 6.09
N GLU A 63 7.11 8.11 6.02
CA GLU A 63 6.17 8.47 7.10
C GLU A 63 5.52 7.24 7.74
N HIS A 64 6.35 6.38 8.32
CA HIS A 64 5.88 5.38 9.28
C HIS A 64 6.96 5.01 10.29
N SER A 65 6.54 4.61 11.49
CA SER A 65 7.45 4.11 12.53
C SER A 65 7.91 2.68 12.23
N ASP A 66 8.86 2.18 13.02
CA ASP A 66 9.30 0.79 12.92
C ASP A 66 8.23 -0.17 13.43
N GLU A 67 7.44 0.21 14.42
CA GLU A 67 6.30 -0.57 14.91
C GLU A 67 5.25 -0.73 13.80
N TRP A 68 4.93 0.35 13.08
CA TRP A 68 4.06 0.29 11.91
C TRP A 68 4.61 -0.67 10.87
N TRP A 69 5.90 -0.59 10.57
CA TRP A 69 6.54 -1.52 9.65
C TRP A 69 6.42 -2.98 10.10
N GLN A 70 6.63 -3.28 11.39
CA GLN A 70 6.52 -4.66 11.89
C GLN A 70 5.12 -5.25 11.71
N LEU A 71 4.07 -4.43 11.87
CA LEU A 71 2.68 -4.87 11.70
C LEU A 71 2.36 -5.20 10.24
N PHE A 72 2.92 -4.44 9.30
CA PHE A 72 2.48 -4.47 7.90
C PHE A 72 3.52 -5.01 6.92
N LYS A 73 4.72 -5.38 7.35
CA LYS A 73 5.71 -5.99 6.46
C LYS A 73 5.30 -7.38 5.98
N TYR A 74 5.88 -7.81 4.86
CA TYR A 74 5.79 -9.21 4.43
C TYR A 74 6.27 -10.16 5.54
N GLY A 75 5.55 -11.26 5.74
CA GLY A 75 5.83 -12.24 6.80
C GLY A 75 5.33 -11.85 8.18
N ALA A 76 4.69 -10.69 8.34
CA ALA A 76 3.87 -10.42 9.53
C ALA A 76 2.79 -11.50 9.67
N LYS A 77 2.33 -11.71 10.91
CA LYS A 77 1.37 -12.76 11.24
C LYS A 77 0.11 -12.16 11.86
N PRO A 78 -0.83 -11.67 11.04
CA PRO A 78 -1.92 -10.87 11.57
C PRO A 78 -2.84 -11.64 12.51
N LEU A 79 -3.00 -12.94 12.27
CA LEU A 79 -3.82 -13.84 13.11
C LEU A 79 -3.19 -14.13 14.48
N GLU A 80 -1.87 -14.00 14.60
CA GLU A 80 -1.15 -14.15 15.88
C GLU A 80 -0.98 -12.79 16.58
N THR A 81 -1.34 -11.69 15.93
CA THR A 81 -1.16 -10.34 16.46
C THR A 81 -2.39 -9.94 17.30
N PRO A 82 -2.21 -9.44 18.54
CA PRO A 82 -3.32 -9.04 19.39
C PRO A 82 -4.21 -7.98 18.74
N PRO A 83 -5.56 -8.06 18.85
CA PRO A 83 -6.46 -7.09 18.22
C PRO A 83 -6.18 -5.63 18.60
N GLY A 84 -5.75 -5.37 19.84
CA GLY A 84 -5.42 -4.03 20.32
C GLY A 84 -4.09 -3.46 19.82
N ALA A 85 -3.28 -4.23 19.08
CA ALA A 85 -2.02 -3.76 18.51
C ALA A 85 -2.22 -3.06 17.15
N TRP A 86 -3.41 -3.17 16.55
CA TRP A 86 -3.68 -2.61 15.23
C TRP A 86 -4.11 -1.13 15.32
N PRO A 87 -3.60 -0.28 14.42
CA PRO A 87 -4.20 1.01 14.14
C PRO A 87 -5.65 0.82 13.66
N SER A 88 -6.53 1.77 13.96
CA SER A 88 -7.91 1.72 13.45
C SER A 88 -7.96 1.78 11.92
N ALA A 89 -9.03 1.27 11.32
CA ALA A 89 -9.29 1.42 9.89
C ALA A 89 -9.32 2.90 9.49
N GLY A 90 -9.90 3.76 10.33
CA GLY A 90 -9.91 5.21 10.14
C GLY A 90 -8.51 5.81 10.03
N GLU A 91 -7.58 5.40 10.91
CA GLU A 91 -6.19 5.87 10.89
C GLU A 91 -5.46 5.42 9.61
N ILE A 92 -5.57 4.14 9.22
CA ILE A 92 -4.92 3.63 8.01
C ILE A 92 -5.44 4.37 6.77
N LEU A 93 -6.76 4.55 6.67
CA LEU A 93 -7.37 5.26 5.56
C LEU A 93 -6.96 6.73 5.51
N GLN A 94 -6.81 7.38 6.67
CA GLN A 94 -6.31 8.75 6.73
C GLN A 94 -4.87 8.82 6.24
N ARG A 95 -3.99 7.94 6.70
CA ARG A 95 -2.59 7.88 6.23
C ARG A 95 -2.51 7.60 4.72
N LEU A 96 -3.35 6.72 4.18
CA LEU A 96 -3.42 6.48 2.73
C LEU A 96 -3.88 7.74 1.95
N ARG A 97 -4.81 8.53 2.50
CA ARG A 97 -5.24 9.81 1.90
C ARG A 97 -4.12 10.83 1.91
N ASP A 98 -3.38 10.93 3.01
CA ASP A 98 -2.31 11.92 3.17
C ASP A 98 -1.07 11.54 2.35
N GLN A 99 -0.75 10.24 2.26
CA GLN A 99 0.34 9.71 1.45
C GLN A 99 0.16 9.96 -0.06
N GLY A 100 -1.09 9.88 -0.56
CA GLY A 100 -1.40 9.95 -1.99
C GLY A 100 -0.83 11.20 -2.67
N PRO A 101 -1.26 12.41 -2.29
CA PRO A 101 -0.76 13.65 -2.88
C PRO A 101 0.76 13.84 -2.73
N ARG A 102 1.34 13.42 -1.59
CA ARG A 102 2.81 13.50 -1.40
C ARG A 102 3.55 12.64 -2.41
N LEU A 103 3.14 11.38 -2.58
CA LEU A 103 3.80 10.47 -3.50
C LEU A 103 3.56 10.86 -4.96
N GLU A 104 2.36 11.33 -5.29
CA GLU A 104 2.05 11.87 -6.61
C GLU A 104 3.00 13.03 -6.97
N ALA A 105 3.16 13.98 -6.05
CA ALA A 105 4.07 15.12 -6.23
C ALA A 105 5.53 14.67 -6.37
N ALA A 106 5.97 13.69 -5.58
CA ALA A 106 7.32 13.13 -5.67
C ALA A 106 7.57 12.45 -7.03
N ILE A 107 6.61 11.68 -7.53
CA ILE A 107 6.69 11.06 -8.88
C ILE A 107 6.69 12.13 -9.97
N ALA A 108 5.89 13.19 -9.84
CA ALA A 108 5.83 14.27 -10.81
C ALA A 108 7.14 15.08 -10.89
N ALA A 109 7.84 15.23 -9.76
CA ALA A 109 9.09 15.95 -9.65
C ALA A 109 10.32 15.13 -10.06
N ALA A 110 10.20 13.79 -10.14
CA ALA A 110 11.30 12.91 -10.49
C ALA A 110 11.74 13.11 -11.95
N ASP A 111 13.02 13.34 -12.17
CA ASP A 111 13.62 13.38 -13.50
C ASP A 111 14.08 11.99 -13.95
N GLU A 112 14.57 11.89 -15.19
CA GLU A 112 15.02 10.61 -15.74
C GLU A 112 16.19 10.01 -14.96
N GLN A 113 17.06 10.85 -14.40
CA GLN A 113 18.19 10.37 -13.61
C GLN A 113 17.72 9.71 -12.31
N ALA A 114 16.77 10.32 -11.60
CA ALA A 114 16.15 9.75 -10.41
C ALA A 114 15.39 8.45 -10.74
N LEU A 115 14.63 8.43 -11.84
CA LEU A 115 13.85 7.26 -12.25
C LEU A 115 14.72 6.09 -12.72
N ALA A 116 15.86 6.37 -13.37
CA ALA A 116 16.82 5.37 -13.81
C ALA A 116 17.80 4.92 -12.72
N ALA A 117 17.80 5.57 -11.55
CA ALA A 117 18.67 5.19 -10.44
C ALA A 117 18.39 3.75 -9.96
N PRO A 118 19.40 3.05 -9.40
CA PRO A 118 19.22 1.71 -8.87
C PRO A 118 18.15 1.65 -7.77
N ASN A 119 17.39 0.56 -7.74
CA ASN A 119 16.48 0.26 -6.64
C ASN A 119 17.27 0.17 -5.32
N PRO A 120 16.87 0.89 -4.25
CA PRO A 120 17.59 0.90 -2.98
C PRO A 120 17.52 -0.45 -2.22
N SER A 121 16.65 -1.37 -2.63
CA SER A 121 16.50 -2.68 -2.00
C SER A 121 16.51 -3.82 -3.03
N PRO A 122 17.66 -4.06 -3.70
CA PRO A 122 17.75 -5.02 -4.80
C PRO A 122 17.53 -6.45 -4.31
N ALA A 123 16.78 -7.23 -5.09
CA ALA A 123 16.63 -8.67 -4.90
C ALA A 123 16.26 -9.33 -6.24
N PRO A 124 16.49 -10.64 -6.45
CA PRO A 124 16.24 -11.30 -7.74
C PRO A 124 14.82 -11.18 -8.29
N HIS A 125 13.84 -10.93 -7.42
CA HIS A 125 12.41 -10.81 -7.76
C HIS A 125 11.91 -9.35 -7.73
N ARG A 126 12.83 -8.39 -7.65
CA ARG A 126 12.54 -6.96 -7.57
C ARG A 126 13.09 -6.24 -8.79
N PRO A 127 12.47 -5.14 -9.21
CA PRO A 127 12.95 -4.34 -10.33
C PRO A 127 14.29 -3.68 -10.01
N ASP A 128 15.10 -3.45 -11.04
CA ASP A 128 16.46 -2.90 -10.88
C ASP A 128 16.49 -1.38 -10.68
N THR A 129 15.42 -0.67 -11.06
CA THR A 129 15.36 0.80 -11.05
C THR A 129 14.27 1.36 -10.15
N VAL A 130 14.41 2.63 -9.75
CA VAL A 130 13.37 3.38 -9.02
C VAL A 130 12.07 3.42 -9.82
N ARG A 131 12.13 3.67 -11.14
CA ARG A 131 10.97 3.57 -12.04
C ARG A 131 10.27 2.22 -11.92
N GLY A 132 11.04 1.14 -12.01
CA GLY A 132 10.50 -0.20 -11.87
C GLY A 132 9.89 -0.43 -10.48
N TRP A 133 10.50 0.13 -9.42
CA TRP A 133 9.98 0.04 -8.05
C TRP A 133 8.63 0.76 -7.88
N ILE A 134 8.45 1.91 -8.52
CA ILE A 134 7.16 2.61 -8.58
C ILE A 134 6.12 1.75 -9.30
N VAL A 135 6.46 1.21 -10.48
CA VAL A 135 5.56 0.32 -11.25
C VAL A 135 5.18 -0.91 -10.43
N HIS A 136 6.15 -1.54 -9.76
CA HIS A 136 5.92 -2.67 -8.88
C HIS A 136 4.94 -2.30 -7.77
N THR A 137 5.13 -1.17 -7.11
CA THR A 137 4.23 -0.67 -6.05
C THR A 137 2.80 -0.46 -6.55
N ILE A 138 2.63 0.11 -7.74
CA ILE A 138 1.31 0.29 -8.37
C ILE A 138 0.64 -1.06 -8.65
N GLN A 139 1.37 -2.01 -9.24
CA GLN A 139 0.86 -3.34 -9.52
C GLN A 139 0.50 -4.09 -8.23
N HIS A 140 1.34 -3.94 -7.21
CA HIS A 140 1.17 -4.55 -5.89
C HIS A 140 -0.06 -3.99 -5.15
N GLU A 141 -0.30 -2.67 -5.20
CA GLU A 141 -1.51 -2.06 -4.64
C GLU A 141 -2.77 -2.59 -5.36
N ASN A 142 -2.75 -2.70 -6.69
CA ASN A 142 -3.88 -3.25 -7.45
C ASN A 142 -4.13 -4.74 -7.16
N LEU A 143 -3.09 -5.54 -6.93
CA LEU A 143 -3.21 -6.93 -6.49
C LEU A 143 -3.96 -7.01 -5.15
N HIS A 144 -3.54 -6.20 -4.17
CA HIS A 144 -4.22 -6.13 -2.87
C HIS A 144 -5.64 -5.59 -2.98
N LEU A 145 -5.91 -4.63 -3.86
CA LEU A 145 -7.28 -4.18 -4.16
C LEU A 145 -8.19 -5.34 -4.59
N GLY A 146 -7.68 -6.23 -5.46
CA GLY A 146 -8.39 -7.43 -5.89
C GLY A 146 -8.64 -8.44 -4.76
N MET A 147 -7.65 -8.66 -3.89
CA MET A 147 -7.79 -9.50 -2.70
C MET A 147 -8.85 -8.93 -1.74
N ILE A 148 -8.74 -7.65 -1.36
CA ILE A 148 -9.68 -6.99 -0.46
C ILE A 148 -11.10 -7.02 -1.04
N SER A 149 -11.26 -6.77 -2.35
CA SER A 149 -12.55 -6.84 -3.03
C SER A 149 -13.18 -8.22 -2.90
N SER A 150 -12.38 -9.27 -3.12
CA SER A 150 -12.83 -10.66 -3.00
C SER A 150 -13.24 -10.99 -1.57
N MET A 151 -12.40 -10.64 -0.59
CA MET A 151 -12.69 -10.82 0.83
C MET A 151 -13.98 -10.13 1.24
N ARG A 152 -14.16 -8.85 0.88
CA ARG A 152 -15.36 -8.08 1.22
C ARG A 152 -16.62 -8.71 0.63
N ASN A 153 -16.56 -9.17 -0.62
CA ASN A 153 -17.68 -9.84 -1.27
C ASN A 153 -18.03 -11.17 -0.61
N MET A 154 -17.03 -11.94 -0.16
CA MET A 154 -17.26 -13.18 0.58
C MET A 154 -17.87 -12.91 1.95
N LEU A 155 -17.33 -11.95 2.71
CA LEU A 155 -17.84 -11.58 4.03
C LEU A 155 -19.29 -11.09 3.98
N LYS A 156 -19.68 -10.35 2.93
CA LYS A 156 -21.08 -9.94 2.69
C LYS A 156 -22.05 -11.08 2.40
N ARG A 157 -21.57 -12.23 1.91
CA ARG A 157 -22.41 -13.41 1.64
C ARG A 157 -22.57 -14.31 2.86
N LEU A 158 -21.75 -14.11 3.89
CA LEU A 158 -21.72 -14.92 5.10
C LEU A 158 -22.49 -14.28 6.28
N GLY A 159 -22.84 -13.00 6.17
CA GLY A 159 -23.73 -12.29 7.09
C GLY A 159 -25.08 -12.03 6.46
#